data_AF-A0A970B243-F1
#
_entry.id   AF-A0A970B243-F1
#
_cell.length_a   1.000
_cell.length_b   1.000
_cell.length_c   1.000
_cell.angle_alpha   90.00
_cell.angle_beta   90.00
_cell.angle_gamma   90.00
#
_symmetry.space_group_name_H-M   'P 1'
#
loop_
_entity.id
_entity.type
_entity.pdbx_description
1 polymer ?
#
loop_
_entity_poly.entity_id
_entity_poly.type
_entity_poly.pdbx_seq_one_letter_code
_entity_poly.pdbx_strand_id
1 'polypeptide(L)'
;DGEMLSNPCKDCRGSGAVKTKKNLSIQIPKGVDDGTQMRLSGKGDAGYRGGSNGDLYVLINVQKHKIFQRSEENLYYKLPISMTDAALGAEIEVPTIDGGKSKIKIPEGTQSGKQFRLKGKGMPILRENEFGDLYLETNVIIPESLSKEQRELLLKFKSLEDHDNNSDIKNFFNKAKKFWDGFR
;
A
#
# COMPACT_ATOMS: atom_id res chain seq x y z
N ASP A 1 0.42 -52.03 -29.92
CA ASP A 1 1.78 -52.50 -30.24
C ASP A 1 2.77 -51.35 -30.21
N GLY A 2 3.95 -51.58 -29.65
CA GLY A 2 5.05 -50.61 -29.64
C GLY A 2 6.20 -51.17 -30.46
N GLU A 3 6.68 -50.41 -31.45
CA GLU A 3 7.87 -50.77 -32.22
C GLU A 3 9.11 -50.14 -31.56
N MET A 4 10.18 -50.94 -31.41
CA MET A 4 11.44 -50.46 -30.88
C MET A 4 12.22 -49.77 -32.01
N LEU A 5 12.52 -48.48 -31.85
CA LEU A 5 13.31 -47.70 -32.82
C LEU A 5 14.77 -48.18 -32.82
N SER A 6 15.19 -48.81 -33.92
CA SER A 6 16.57 -49.30 -34.11
C SER A 6 17.60 -48.17 -34.20
N ASN A 7 17.19 -46.97 -34.63
CA ASN A 7 18.04 -45.79 -34.71
C ASN A 7 17.30 -44.55 -34.16
N PRO A 8 17.31 -44.32 -32.83
CA PRO A 8 16.60 -43.20 -32.23
C PRO A 8 17.20 -41.85 -32.64
N CYS A 9 16.36 -40.82 -32.77
CA CYS A 9 16.78 -39.45 -33.06
C CYS A 9 17.89 -39.01 -32.07
N LYS A 10 18.99 -38.43 -32.58
CA LYS A 10 20.14 -38.05 -31.73
C LYS A 10 19.81 -36.91 -30.77
N ASP A 11 18.91 -36.00 -31.16
CA ASP A 11 18.58 -34.80 -30.40
C ASP A 11 17.60 -35.07 -29.25
N CYS A 12 16.59 -35.91 -29.48
CA CYS A 12 15.59 -36.27 -28.46
C CYS A 12 15.77 -37.67 -27.86
N ARG A 13 16.68 -38.48 -28.42
CA ARG A 13 16.97 -39.87 -28.01
C ARG A 13 15.71 -40.75 -27.95
N GLY A 14 14.76 -40.51 -28.85
CA GLY A 14 13.50 -41.25 -28.93
C GLY A 14 12.39 -40.74 -28.00
N SER A 15 12.61 -39.67 -27.23
CA SER A 15 11.60 -39.10 -26.32
C SER A 15 10.46 -38.36 -27.03
N GLY A 16 10.68 -37.91 -28.27
CA GLY A 16 9.75 -37.08 -29.02
C GLY A 16 9.72 -35.60 -28.62
N ALA A 17 10.58 -35.14 -27.69
CA ALA A 17 10.69 -33.75 -27.29
C ALA A 17 12.14 -33.34 -26.94
N VAL A 18 12.50 -32.09 -27.22
CA VAL A 18 13.83 -31.51 -26.90
C VAL A 18 13.63 -30.27 -26.03
N LYS A 19 14.43 -30.13 -24.96
CA LYS A 19 14.43 -28.92 -24.13
C LYS A 19 15.01 -27.74 -24.93
N THR A 20 14.24 -26.66 -25.03
CA THR A 20 14.65 -25.43 -25.70
C THR A 20 14.49 -24.24 -24.77
N LYS A 21 15.35 -23.23 -24.91
CA LYS A 21 15.15 -21.94 -24.25
C LYS A 21 14.28 -21.06 -25.15
N LYS A 22 13.18 -20.54 -24.61
CA LYS A 22 12.31 -19.59 -25.30
C LYS A 22 12.17 -18.34 -24.44
N ASN A 23 12.30 -17.18 -25.08
CA ASN A 23 11.97 -15.90 -24.46
C ASN A 23 10.48 -15.61 -24.72
N LEU A 24 9.74 -15.30 -23.66
CA LEU A 24 8.33 -14.94 -23.73
C LEU A 24 8.17 -13.50 -23.24
N SER A 25 7.47 -12.68 -24.02
CA SER A 25 7.05 -11.35 -23.59
C SER A 25 5.62 -11.44 -23.06
N ILE A 26 5.40 -10.88 -21.88
CA ILE A 26 4.10 -10.88 -21.21
C ILE A 26 3.77 -9.43 -20.91
N GLN A 27 2.60 -8.99 -21.36
CA GLN A 27 2.06 -7.69 -20.99
C GLN A 27 1.24 -7.87 -19.73
N ILE A 28 1.68 -7.27 -18.63
CA ILE A 28 0.92 -7.25 -17.38
C ILE A 28 -0.06 -6.07 -17.45
N PRO A 29 -1.38 -6.32 -17.41
CA PRO A 29 -2.37 -5.25 -17.40
C PRO A 29 -2.18 -4.33 -16.20
N LYS A 30 -2.52 -3.05 -16.37
CA LYS A 30 -2.60 -2.11 -15.24
C LYS A 30 -3.71 -2.57 -14.29
N GLY A 31 -3.48 -2.42 -12.99
CA GLY A 31 -4.48 -2.73 -11.96
C GLY A 31 -4.47 -4.16 -11.47
N VAL A 32 -3.63 -5.03 -12.03
CA VAL A 32 -3.50 -6.41 -11.54
C VAL A 32 -3.12 -6.45 -10.06
N ASP A 33 -3.82 -7.29 -9.30
CA ASP A 33 -3.61 -7.51 -7.86
C ASP A 33 -2.55 -8.58 -7.58
N ASP A 34 -2.07 -8.57 -6.34
CA ASP A 34 -1.20 -9.62 -5.81
C ASP A 34 -1.88 -10.99 -5.86
N GLY A 35 -1.13 -12.03 -6.22
CA GLY A 35 -1.65 -13.39 -6.38
C GLY A 35 -2.41 -13.64 -7.69
N THR A 36 -2.50 -12.66 -8.59
CA THR A 36 -3.18 -12.86 -9.88
C THR A 36 -2.44 -13.91 -10.72
N GLN A 37 -3.19 -14.87 -11.27
CA GLN A 37 -2.67 -15.91 -12.15
C GLN A 37 -3.03 -15.63 -13.61
N MET A 38 -2.01 -15.51 -14.48
CA MET A 38 -2.16 -15.35 -15.92
C MET A 38 -1.86 -16.65 -16.65
N ARG A 39 -2.76 -17.05 -17.56
CA ARG A 39 -2.59 -18.23 -18.42
C ARG A 39 -2.04 -17.82 -19.79
N LEU A 40 -0.94 -18.45 -20.19
CA LEU A 40 -0.37 -18.35 -21.53
C LEU A 40 -0.63 -19.67 -22.29
N SER A 41 -1.68 -19.67 -23.09
CA SER A 41 -2.15 -20.87 -23.80
C SER A 41 -1.09 -21.43 -24.76
N GLY A 42 -0.84 -22.74 -24.69
CA GLY A 42 0.09 -23.45 -25.58
C GLY A 42 1.58 -23.10 -25.38
N LYS A 43 1.92 -22.36 -24.31
CA LYS A 43 3.30 -21.99 -23.96
C LYS A 43 3.94 -22.90 -22.91
N GLY A 44 3.22 -23.91 -22.44
CA GLY A 44 3.73 -24.96 -21.57
C GLY A 44 4.46 -26.05 -22.35
N ASP A 45 4.65 -27.20 -21.69
CA ASP A 45 5.42 -28.32 -22.24
C ASP A 45 4.78 -28.92 -23.49
N ALA A 46 5.61 -29.53 -24.34
CA ALA A 46 5.15 -30.22 -25.54
C ALA A 46 4.21 -31.37 -25.17
N GLY A 47 3.10 -31.49 -25.92
CA GLY A 47 2.17 -32.60 -25.75
C GLY A 47 2.75 -33.93 -26.23
N TYR A 48 2.31 -35.02 -25.63
CA TYR A 48 2.73 -36.37 -26.02
C TYR A 48 1.91 -36.88 -27.22
N ARG A 49 2.53 -37.64 -28.14
CA ARG A 49 1.88 -38.30 -29.29
C ARG A 49 0.98 -37.39 -30.15
N GLY A 50 1.45 -36.19 -30.47
CA GLY A 50 0.69 -35.22 -31.28
C GLY A 50 -0.35 -34.42 -30.49
N GLY A 51 -0.38 -34.55 -29.17
CA GLY A 51 -1.15 -33.66 -28.30
C GLY A 51 -0.66 -32.21 -28.39
N SER A 52 -1.57 -31.27 -28.12
CA SER A 52 -1.23 -29.85 -28.03
C SER A 52 -0.27 -29.60 -26.87
N ASN A 53 0.49 -28.51 -26.96
CA ASN A 53 1.29 -28.04 -25.83
C ASN A 53 0.39 -27.75 -24.63
N GLY A 54 0.93 -27.94 -23.43
CA GLY A 54 0.33 -27.44 -22.20
C GLY A 54 0.37 -25.92 -22.13
N ASP A 55 -0.05 -25.39 -20.98
CA ASP A 55 -0.09 -23.96 -20.72
C ASP A 55 0.96 -23.55 -19.71
N LEU A 56 1.43 -22.31 -19.82
CA LEU A 56 2.27 -21.69 -18.82
C LEU A 56 1.38 -20.79 -17.95
N TYR A 57 1.42 -21.01 -16.63
CA TYR A 57 0.78 -20.14 -15.66
C TYR A 57 1.81 -19.23 -15.01
N VAL A 58 1.51 -17.93 -14.96
CA VAL A 58 2.35 -16.91 -14.35
C VAL A 58 1.61 -16.34 -13.16
N LEU A 59 2.18 -16.52 -11.97
CA LEU A 59 1.68 -15.93 -10.73
C LEU A 59 2.37 -14.58 -10.52
N ILE A 60 1.57 -13.54 -10.32
CA ILE A 60 2.06 -12.18 -10.10
C ILE A 60 2.14 -11.93 -8.59
N ASN A 61 3.33 -11.56 -8.13
CA ASN A 61 3.56 -11.14 -6.75
C ASN A 61 3.97 -9.67 -6.73
N VAL A 62 3.21 -8.84 -6.03
CA VAL A 62 3.44 -7.40 -5.89
C VAL A 62 4.41 -7.16 -4.74
N GLN A 63 5.48 -6.42 -5.03
CA GLN A 63 6.45 -6.05 -4.01
C GLN A 63 5.88 -5.01 -3.06
N LYS A 64 6.15 -5.16 -1.76
CA LYS A 64 5.78 -4.17 -0.75
C LYS A 64 6.50 -2.84 -1.02
N HIS A 65 5.74 -1.75 -1.04
CA HIS A 65 6.30 -0.41 -1.18
C HIS A 65 6.68 0.18 0.18
N LYS A 66 7.71 1.04 0.22
CA LYS A 66 8.18 1.67 1.48
C LYS A 66 7.20 2.69 2.06
N ILE A 67 6.45 3.34 1.18
CA ILE A 67 5.51 4.40 1.53
C ILE A 67 4.07 3.90 1.48
N PHE A 68 3.70 3.19 0.41
CA PHE A 68 2.31 2.91 0.09
C PHE A 68 1.96 1.49 0.52
N GLN A 69 0.85 1.35 1.22
CA GLN A 69 0.18 0.09 1.42
C GLN A 69 -1.00 0.02 0.45
N ARG A 70 -1.02 -1.02 -0.40
CA ARG A 70 -2.13 -1.28 -1.30
C ARG A 70 -3.15 -2.18 -0.61
N SER A 71 -4.42 -1.81 -0.70
CA SER A 71 -5.55 -2.69 -0.41
C SER A 71 -6.52 -2.56 -1.59
N GLU A 72 -6.58 -3.60 -2.41
CA GLU A 72 -7.34 -3.61 -3.67
C GLU A 72 -6.91 -2.43 -4.57
N GLU A 73 -7.85 -1.62 -5.06
CA GLU A 73 -7.58 -0.42 -5.85
C GLU A 73 -7.12 0.79 -5.02
N ASN A 74 -7.23 0.72 -3.69
CA ASN A 74 -6.95 1.85 -2.81
C ASN A 74 -5.52 1.81 -2.25
N LEU A 75 -4.96 3.00 -2.02
CA LEU A 75 -3.64 3.18 -1.42
C LEU A 75 -3.76 3.86 -0.07
N TYR A 76 -2.86 3.51 0.84
CA TYR A 76 -2.83 4.00 2.21
C TYR A 76 -1.40 4.35 2.60
N TYR A 77 -1.21 5.45 3.32
CA TYR A 77 -0.01 5.66 4.10
C TYR A 77 -0.21 6.67 5.22
N LYS A 78 0.72 6.65 6.18
CA LYS A 78 0.75 7.60 7.29
C LYS A 78 1.46 8.87 6.86
N LEU A 79 0.77 10.00 6.92
CA LEU A 79 1.29 11.33 6.62
C LEU A 79 1.86 11.96 7.90
N PRO A 80 3.20 12.00 8.08
CA PRO A 80 3.77 12.72 9.20
C PRO A 80 3.53 14.22 9.04
N ILE A 81 2.96 14.84 10.07
CA ILE A 81 2.75 16.30 10.13
C ILE A 81 3.29 16.84 11.44
N SER A 82 3.78 18.07 11.46
CA SER A 82 4.26 18.69 12.69
C SER A 82 3.09 19.02 13.63
N MET A 83 3.36 19.06 14.94
CA MET A 83 2.38 19.53 15.93
C MET A 83 1.82 20.93 15.59
N THR A 84 2.67 21.83 15.06
CA THR A 84 2.27 23.18 14.68
C THR A 84 1.37 23.19 13.45
N ASP A 85 1.66 22.40 12.42
CA ASP A 85 0.81 22.30 11.22
C ASP A 85 -0.55 21.68 11.56
N ALA A 86 -0.56 20.72 12.48
CA ALA A 86 -1.79 20.09 12.95
C ALA A 86 -2.67 21.08 13.75
N ALA A 87 -2.04 21.91 14.59
CA ALA A 87 -2.74 22.92 15.38
C ALA A 87 -3.22 24.12 14.54
N LEU A 88 -2.35 24.68 13.71
CA LEU A 88 -2.56 25.93 12.96
C LEU A 88 -3.09 25.72 11.54
N GLY A 89 -3.20 24.46 11.10
CA GLY A 89 -3.50 24.14 9.71
C GLY A 89 -2.30 24.38 8.79
N ALA A 90 -2.31 23.71 7.64
CA ALA A 90 -1.23 23.81 6.66
C ALA A 90 -1.70 23.39 5.27
N GLU A 91 -0.94 23.74 4.25
CA GLU A 91 -1.05 23.15 2.91
C GLU A 91 0.24 22.38 2.62
N ILE A 92 0.12 21.08 2.37
CA ILE A 92 1.25 20.15 2.26
C ILE A 92 1.20 19.44 0.91
N GLU A 93 2.36 19.23 0.29
CA GLU A 93 2.49 18.36 -0.89
C GLU A 93 2.76 16.92 -0.46
N VAL A 94 2.04 15.99 -1.06
CA VAL A 94 2.10 14.58 -0.70
C VAL A 94 2.33 13.70 -1.93
N PRO A 95 3.13 12.62 -1.82
CA PRO A 95 3.50 11.80 -2.96
C PRO A 95 2.33 10.99 -3.50
N THR A 96 2.30 10.80 -4.82
CA THR A 96 1.37 9.89 -5.51
C THR A 96 2.13 8.74 -6.17
N ILE A 97 1.45 7.61 -6.40
CA ILE A 97 2.09 6.37 -6.88
C ILE A 97 2.67 6.49 -8.30
N ASP A 98 2.18 7.43 -9.09
CA ASP A 98 2.67 7.77 -10.43
C ASP A 98 3.97 8.60 -10.43
N GLY A 99 4.55 8.86 -9.25
CA GLY A 99 5.73 9.70 -9.07
C GLY A 99 5.42 11.20 -9.02
N GLY A 100 4.14 11.57 -9.06
CA GLY A 100 3.68 12.95 -8.92
C GLY A 100 3.56 13.41 -7.47
N LYS A 101 2.98 14.60 -7.32
CA LYS A 101 2.60 15.20 -6.04
C LYS A 101 1.17 15.69 -6.10
N SER A 102 0.47 15.63 -4.98
CA SER A 102 -0.84 16.26 -4.79
C SER A 102 -0.79 17.21 -3.61
N LYS A 103 -1.48 18.35 -3.71
CA LYS A 103 -1.63 19.28 -2.58
C LYS A 103 -2.82 18.88 -1.74
N ILE A 104 -2.64 18.91 -0.43
CA ILE A 104 -3.69 18.69 0.55
C ILE A 104 -3.72 19.84 1.57
N LYS A 105 -4.93 20.30 1.89
CA LYS A 105 -5.17 21.25 2.96
C LYS A 105 -5.46 20.50 4.25
N ILE A 106 -4.62 20.70 5.25
CA ILE A 106 -4.80 20.24 6.63
C ILE A 106 -5.56 21.33 7.39
N PRO A 107 -6.79 21.06 7.86
CA PRO A 107 -7.54 22.00 8.69
C PRO A 107 -6.85 22.22 10.05
N GLU A 108 -7.05 23.40 10.62
CA GLU A 108 -6.73 23.71 12.02
C GLU A 108 -7.33 22.68 12.98
N GLY A 109 -6.61 22.40 14.07
CA GLY A 109 -7.03 21.43 15.08
C GLY A 109 -7.10 19.97 14.61
N THR A 110 -6.39 19.62 13.52
CA THR A 110 -6.34 18.24 13.02
C THR A 110 -5.68 17.32 14.05
N GLN A 111 -6.39 16.27 14.45
CA GLN A 111 -5.89 15.26 15.38
C GLN A 111 -5.08 14.18 14.66
N SER A 112 -4.21 13.50 15.40
CA SER A 112 -3.52 12.30 14.91
C SER A 112 -4.53 11.17 14.64
N GLY A 113 -4.28 10.37 13.60
CA GLY A 113 -5.20 9.33 13.14
C GLY A 113 -6.35 9.82 12.26
N LYS A 114 -6.47 11.14 12.03
CA LYS A 114 -7.48 11.68 11.10
C LYS A 114 -7.15 11.23 9.68
N GLN A 115 -8.16 10.75 8.97
CA GLN A 115 -8.02 10.29 7.60
C GLN A 115 -8.45 11.36 6.59
N PHE A 116 -7.67 11.50 5.53
CA PHE A 116 -7.99 12.33 4.37
C PHE A 116 -8.02 11.46 3.11
N ARG A 117 -8.99 11.73 2.24
CA ARG A 117 -9.19 10.99 0.98
C ARG A 117 -8.84 11.89 -0.20
N LEU A 118 -7.90 11.43 -1.02
CA LEU A 118 -7.59 12.01 -2.32
C LEU A 118 -8.21 11.14 -3.41
N LYS A 119 -9.30 11.63 -4.00
CA LYS A 119 -10.09 10.88 -4.98
C LYS A 119 -9.32 10.64 -6.27
N GLY A 120 -9.34 9.40 -6.78
CA GLY A 120 -8.73 9.01 -8.06
C GLY A 120 -7.19 9.01 -8.03
N LYS A 121 -6.58 8.96 -6.83
CA LYS A 121 -5.13 8.92 -6.63
C LYS A 121 -4.60 7.57 -6.15
N GLY A 122 -5.44 6.53 -6.19
CA GLY A 122 -5.10 5.14 -5.91
C GLY A 122 -4.57 4.38 -7.13
N MET A 123 -4.77 3.07 -7.13
CA MET A 123 -4.39 2.18 -8.22
C MET A 123 -5.43 2.18 -9.34
N PRO A 124 -5.03 1.95 -10.60
CA PRO A 124 -5.96 1.74 -11.70
C PRO A 124 -6.81 0.49 -11.45
N ILE A 125 -8.10 0.57 -11.76
CA ILE A 125 -9.03 -0.56 -11.65
C ILE A 125 -8.90 -1.44 -12.90
N LEU A 126 -8.80 -2.75 -12.71
CA LEU A 126 -8.56 -3.71 -13.79
C LEU A 126 -9.72 -3.68 -14.81
N ARG A 127 -9.39 -3.44 -16.09
CA ARG A 127 -10.35 -3.34 -17.22
C ARG A 127 -11.31 -2.14 -17.16
N GLU A 128 -11.05 -1.19 -16.28
CA GLU A 128 -11.80 0.06 -16.20
C GLU A 128 -10.88 1.26 -16.51
N ASN A 129 -11.48 2.41 -16.80
CA ASN A 129 -10.75 3.66 -16.98
C ASN A 129 -10.74 4.51 -15.70
N GLU A 130 -11.09 3.89 -14.57
CA GLU A 130 -11.16 4.52 -13.26
C GLU A 130 -9.98 4.09 -12.38
N PHE A 131 -9.80 4.86 -11.30
CA PHE A 131 -8.76 4.66 -10.31
C PHE A 131 -9.42 4.63 -8.94
N GLY A 132 -8.86 3.81 -8.05
CA GLY A 132 -9.15 3.91 -6.62
C GLY A 132 -8.64 5.21 -6.03
N ASP A 133 -8.66 5.28 -4.70
CA ASP A 133 -8.33 6.47 -3.95
C ASP A 133 -7.05 6.31 -3.12
N LEU A 134 -6.51 7.45 -2.70
CA LEU A 134 -5.42 7.51 -1.75
C LEU A 134 -5.92 8.02 -0.40
N TYR A 135 -5.75 7.23 0.63
CA TYR A 135 -6.10 7.54 2.01
C TYR A 135 -4.84 7.88 2.81
N LEU A 136 -4.86 9.06 3.42
CA LEU A 136 -3.77 9.60 4.23
C LEU A 136 -4.22 9.62 5.69
N GLU A 137 -3.57 8.84 6.54
CA GLU A 137 -3.77 8.90 7.98
C GLU A 137 -2.74 9.87 8.58
N THR A 138 -3.18 10.91 9.27
CA THR A 138 -2.26 11.84 9.90
C THR A 138 -1.51 11.17 11.04
N ASN A 139 -0.20 11.43 11.10
CA ASN A 139 0.64 11.06 12.22
C ASN A 139 1.29 12.35 12.75
N VAL A 140 0.72 12.91 13.82
CA VAL A 140 1.24 14.15 14.41
C VAL A 140 2.55 13.85 15.14
N ILE A 141 3.63 14.45 14.68
CA ILE A 141 4.97 14.30 15.27
C ILE A 141 5.19 15.36 16.32
N ILE A 142 5.45 14.92 17.55
CA ILE A 142 5.88 15.76 18.67
C ILE A 142 7.40 15.79 18.66
N PRO A 143 8.04 16.98 18.72
CA PRO A 143 9.50 17.08 18.72
C PRO A 143 10.12 16.38 19.94
N GLU A 144 11.14 15.55 19.70
CA GLU A 144 11.85 14.82 20.77
C GLU A 144 12.71 15.72 21.67
N SER A 145 13.15 16.86 21.14
CA SER A 145 13.96 17.84 21.85
C SER A 145 13.52 19.26 21.50
N LEU A 146 13.69 20.18 22.45
CA LEU A 146 13.27 21.57 22.33
C LEU A 146 14.42 22.49 22.72
N SER A 147 14.62 23.55 21.94
CA SER A 147 15.49 24.66 22.32
C SER A 147 14.93 25.40 23.55
N LYS A 148 15.75 26.22 24.21
CA LYS A 148 15.29 27.05 25.34
C LYS A 148 14.10 27.93 24.95
N GLU A 149 14.22 28.61 23.82
CA GLU A 149 13.17 29.48 23.29
C GLU A 149 11.88 28.72 22.94
N GLN A 150 11.98 27.57 22.26
CA GLN A 150 10.82 26.73 21.95
C GLN A 150 10.10 26.25 23.22
N ARG A 151 10.86 25.84 24.24
CA ARG A 151 10.30 25.43 25.53
C ARG A 151 9.59 26.59 26.22
N GLU A 152 10.17 27.78 26.25
CA GLU A 152 9.56 28.97 26.84
C GLU A 152 8.24 29.32 26.14
N LEU A 153 8.19 29.24 24.80
CA LEU A 153 6.97 29.46 24.03
C LEU A 153 5.89 28.43 24.34
N LEU A 154 6.23 27.15 24.44
CA LEU A 154 5.28 26.09 24.80
C LEU A 154 4.78 26.22 26.25
N LEU A 155 5.62 26.67 27.18
CA LEU A 155 5.18 26.95 28.55
C LEU A 155 4.21 28.14 28.61
N LYS A 156 4.48 29.20 27.83
CA LYS A 156 3.54 30.32 27.69
C LYS A 156 2.22 29.85 27.08
N PHE A 157 2.27 29.08 25.98
CA PHE A 157 1.08 28.49 25.37
C PHE A 157 0.29 27.64 26.38
N LYS A 158 0.96 26.76 27.13
CA LYS A 158 0.35 25.94 28.18
C LYS A 158 -0.36 26.76 29.25
N SER A 159 0.17 27.93 29.63
CA SER A 159 -0.50 28.81 30.60
C SER A 159 -1.78 29.47 30.07
N LEU A 160 -1.92 29.53 28.73
CA LEU A 160 -3.10 30.04 28.03
C LEU A 160 -4.09 28.93 27.65
N GLU A 161 -3.73 27.65 27.80
CA GLU A 161 -4.62 26.55 27.50
C GLU A 161 -5.83 26.59 28.44
N ASP A 162 -7.00 26.79 27.86
CA ASP A 162 -8.25 26.64 28.59
C ASP A 162 -8.58 25.15 28.72
N HIS A 163 -8.56 24.64 29.95
CA HIS A 163 -8.87 23.24 30.25
C HIS A 163 -10.31 22.85 29.88
N ASP A 164 -11.19 23.81 29.58
CA ASP A 164 -12.54 23.54 29.11
C ASP A 164 -12.61 23.24 27.60
N ASN A 165 -11.64 23.69 26.78
CA ASN A 165 -11.59 23.38 25.34
C ASN A 165 -11.16 21.93 25.05
N ASN A 166 -10.58 21.23 26.01
CA ASN A 166 -10.08 19.86 25.85
C ASN A 166 -10.98 18.85 26.59
N SER A 167 -12.25 18.80 26.16
CA SER A 167 -13.32 18.03 26.80
C SER A 167 -12.98 16.54 26.95
N ASP A 168 -12.24 15.96 26.00
CA ASP A 168 -11.85 14.55 26.04
C ASP A 168 -10.86 14.22 27.18
N ILE A 169 -9.89 15.10 27.44
CA ILE A 169 -8.93 14.93 28.54
C ILE A 169 -9.68 14.97 29.88
N LYS A 170 -10.54 15.97 30.07
CA LYS A 170 -11.36 16.13 31.28
C LYS A 170 -12.29 14.92 31.48
N ASN A 171 -12.95 14.46 30.41
CA ASN A 171 -13.83 13.30 30.43
C ASN A 171 -13.08 12.00 30.77
N PHE A 172 -11.89 11.79 30.20
CA PHE A 172 -11.06 10.63 30.49
C PHE A 172 -10.68 10.57 31.97
N PHE A 173 -10.13 11.66 32.52
CA PHE A 173 -9.72 11.69 33.92
C PHE A 173 -10.90 11.60 34.90
N ASN A 174 -12.07 12.12 34.54
CA ASN A 174 -13.29 11.94 35.33
C ASN A 174 -13.74 10.47 35.36
N LYS A 175 -13.65 9.74 34.24
CA LYS A 175 -13.92 8.30 34.19
C LYS A 175 -12.89 7.51 35.00
N ALA A 176 -11.61 7.87 34.91
CA ALA A 176 -10.52 7.22 35.65
C ALA A 176 -10.70 7.37 37.17
N LYS A 177 -11.08 8.57 37.65
CA LYS A 177 -11.40 8.79 39.07
C LYS A 177 -12.52 7.86 39.56
N LYS A 178 -13.64 7.80 38.82
CA LYS A 178 -14.75 6.89 39.15
C LYS A 178 -14.34 5.42 39.17
N PHE A 179 -13.46 5.01 38.25
CA PHE A 179 -12.94 3.65 38.21
C PHE A 179 -12.13 3.31 39.48
N TRP A 180 -11.22 4.19 39.91
CA TRP A 180 -10.44 3.96 41.12
C TRP A 180 -11.27 4.02 42.40
N ASP A 181 -12.26 4.90 42.46
CA ASP A 181 -13.16 5.01 43.62
C ASP A 181 -14.05 3.77 43.79
N GLY A 182 -14.32 3.01 42.71
CA GLY A 182 -15.07 1.75 42.77
C GLY A 182 -14.30 0.53 43.31
N PHE A 183 -12.99 0.67 43.60
CA PHE A 183 -12.16 -0.36 44.24
C PHE A 183 -11.89 -0.09 45.73
N ARG A 184 -12.43 1.00 46.29
CA ARG A 184 -12.45 1.27 47.73
C ARG A 184 -13.74 0.77 48.35
#